data_AF-A0AAN3ZIM9-F1
#
_entry.id   AF-A0AAN3ZIM9-F1
#
_cell.length_a   1.000
_cell.length_b   1.000
_cell.length_c   1.000
_cell.angle_alpha   90.00
_cell.angle_beta   90.00
_cell.angle_gamma   90.00
#
_symmetry.space_group_name_H-M   'P 1'
#
loop_
_entity.id
_entity.type
_entity.pdbx_description
1 polymer ?
#
loop_
_entity_poly.entity_id
_entity_poly.type
_entity_poly.pdbx_seq_one_letter_code
_entity_poly.pdbx_strand_id
1 'polypeptide(L)'
;MLKRLLKRPSLNLLAWLLLAAFYISICLNIAFFKQVLQALPLDSLHNVLVFLSMPVVAFSVINIVLTLSSFLWLNRPLACLFILVGAAAQYFI
;
A
#
# COMPACT_ATOMS: atom_id res chain seq x y z
N MET A 1 -25.75 -25.82 2.00
CA MET A 1 -24.51 -25.20 1.48
C MET A 1 -24.54 -23.67 1.39
N LEU A 2 -25.71 -23.00 1.30
CA LEU A 2 -25.80 -21.53 1.17
C LEU A 2 -25.26 -20.73 2.38
N LYS A 3 -25.29 -21.29 3.60
CA LYS A 3 -24.83 -20.60 4.82
C LYS A 3 -23.32 -20.28 4.84
N ARG A 4 -22.49 -20.97 4.04
CA ARG A 4 -21.06 -20.64 3.91
C ARG A 4 -20.80 -19.39 3.05
N LEU A 5 -21.70 -19.06 2.12
CA LEU A 5 -21.57 -17.87 1.27
C LEU A 5 -21.91 -16.58 2.01
N LEU A 6 -22.77 -16.64 3.04
CA LEU A 6 -23.10 -15.48 3.89
C LEU A 6 -22.11 -15.22 5.02
N LYS A 7 -21.17 -16.15 5.27
CA LYS A 7 -20.18 -15.97 6.33
C LYS A 7 -19.13 -14.98 5.81
N ARG A 8 -19.18 -13.74 6.29
CA ARG A 8 -18.17 -12.72 5.95
C ARG A 8 -16.79 -13.31 6.22
N PRO A 9 -15.90 -13.42 5.22
CA PRO A 9 -14.55 -13.91 5.44
C PRO A 9 -13.87 -12.97 6.44
N SER A 10 -13.61 -13.48 7.65
CA SER A 10 -12.95 -12.73 8.70
C SER A 10 -11.45 -12.91 8.53
N LEU A 11 -10.77 -11.90 7.99
CA LEU A 11 -9.32 -11.83 8.02
C LEU A 11 -8.86 -11.45 9.42
N ASN A 12 -7.73 -12.03 9.85
CA ASN A 12 -7.06 -11.58 11.06
C ASN A 12 -6.60 -10.13 10.89
N LEU A 13 -6.60 -9.34 11.97
CA LEU A 13 -6.27 -7.91 11.93
C LEU A 13 -4.90 -7.66 11.28
N LEU A 14 -3.89 -8.44 11.65
CA LEU A 14 -2.55 -8.36 11.07
C LEU A 14 -2.54 -8.64 9.57
N ALA A 15 -3.22 -9.69 9.13
CA ALA A 15 -3.33 -10.03 7.71
C ALA A 15 -4.03 -8.91 6.93
N TRP A 16 -5.06 -8.30 7.51
CA TRP A 16 -5.76 -7.18 6.92
C TRP A 16 -4.86 -5.93 6.80
N LEU A 17 -4.11 -5.58 7.84
CA LEU A 17 -3.18 -4.45 7.84
C LEU A 17 -2.08 -4.63 6.80
N LEU A 18 -1.47 -5.82 6.72
CA LEU A 18 -0.42 -6.13 5.75
C LEU A 18 -0.94 -6.08 4.31
N LEU A 19 -2.12 -6.66 4.04
CA LEU A 19 -2.73 -6.61 2.70
C LEU A 19 -3.08 -5.17 2.31
N ALA A 20 -3.64 -4.38 3.23
CA ALA A 20 -3.94 -2.98 2.98
C ALA A 20 -2.67 -2.17 2.70
N ALA A 21 -1.63 -2.36 3.51
CA ALA A 21 -0.35 -1.69 3.33
C ALA A 21 0.30 -2.06 1.99
N PHE A 22 0.27 -3.34 1.61
CA PHE A 22 0.79 -3.83 0.35
C PHE A 22 0.05 -3.19 -0.84
N TYR A 23 -1.28 -3.19 -0.80
CA TYR A 23 -2.10 -2.60 -1.86
C TYR A 23 -1.85 -1.10 -2.02
N ILE A 24 -1.82 -0.35 -0.91
CA ILE A 24 -1.61 1.11 -0.93
C ILE A 24 -0.18 1.44 -1.40
N SER A 25 0.83 0.73 -0.88
CA SER A 25 2.24 1.05 -1.17
C SER A 25 2.71 0.64 -2.57
N ILE A 26 2.15 -0.43 -3.14
CA ILE A 26 2.61 -0.96 -4.44
C ILE A 26 1.60 -0.64 -5.54
N CYS A 27 0.36 -1.10 -5.40
CA CYS A 27 -0.64 -1.00 -6.47
C CYS A 27 -1.07 0.46 -6.72
N LEU A 28 -1.19 1.24 -5.64
CA LEU A 28 -1.60 2.65 -5.70
C LEU A 28 -0.47 3.64 -5.99
N ASN A 29 0.78 3.16 -6.08
CA ASN A 29 1.96 3.99 -6.36
C ASN A 29 2.64 3.64 -7.68
N ILE A 30 1.96 2.92 -8.59
CA ILE A 30 2.55 2.52 -9.89
C ILE A 30 3.04 3.73 -10.68
N ALA A 31 2.25 4.82 -10.71
CA ALA A 31 2.64 6.02 -11.45
C ALA A 31 3.84 6.74 -10.82
N PHE A 32 3.95 6.74 -9.48
CA PHE A 32 5.14 7.22 -8.79
C PHE A 32 6.38 6.43 -9.18
N PHE A 33 6.32 5.10 -9.17
CA PHE A 33 7.47 4.27 -9.58
C PHE A 33 7.86 4.50 -11.03
N LYS A 34 6.89 4.74 -11.92
CA LYS A 34 7.15 5.11 -13.31
C LYS A 34 7.90 6.45 -13.41
N GLN A 35 7.51 7.46 -12.63
CA GLN A 35 8.21 8.75 -12.59
C GLN A 35 9.63 8.62 -12.01
N VAL A 36 9.79 7.85 -10.93
CA VAL A 36 11.11 7.56 -10.36
C VAL A 36 12.03 6.91 -11.39
N LEU A 37 11.51 5.96 -12.20
CA LEU A 37 12.29 5.31 -13.25
C LEU A 37 12.75 6.30 -14.33
N GLN A 38 11.98 7.35 -14.61
CA GLN A 38 12.36 8.42 -15.54
C GLN A 38 13.40 9.37 -14.94
N ALA A 39 13.35 9.61 -13.63
CA ALA A 39 14.27 10.51 -12.93
C ALA A 39 15.58 9.83 -12.49
N LEU A 40 15.55 8.52 -12.23
CA LEU A 40 16.67 7.71 -11.76
C LEU A 40 16.98 6.62 -12.79
N PRO A 41 17.92 6.86 -13.73
CA PRO A 41 18.30 5.85 -14.70
C PRO A 41 18.96 4.65 -13.99
N LEU A 42 18.55 3.45 -14.37
CA LEU A 42 18.96 2.19 -13.75
C LEU A 42 20.30 1.67 -14.31
N ASP A 43 21.28 2.55 -14.43
CA ASP A 43 22.56 2.22 -15.07
C ASP A 43 23.58 1.60 -14.09
N SER A 44 23.32 1.69 -12.78
CA SER A 44 24.21 1.18 -11.73
C SER A 44 23.49 0.25 -10.76
N LEU A 45 24.23 -0.72 -10.21
CA LEU A 45 23.72 -1.60 -9.14
C LEU A 45 23.21 -0.82 -7.94
N HIS A 46 23.85 0.31 -7.60
CA HIS A 46 23.40 1.19 -6.53
C HIS A 46 22.00 1.74 -6.82
N ASN A 47 21.76 2.28 -8.01
CA ASN A 47 20.46 2.84 -8.38
C ASN A 47 19.36 1.77 -8.41
N VAL A 48 19.68 0.55 -8.87
CA VAL A 48 18.75 -0.58 -8.84
C VAL A 48 18.37 -0.97 -7.40
N LEU A 49 19.36 -1.03 -6.50
CA LEU A 49 19.10 -1.30 -5.08
C LEU A 49 18.30 -0.19 -4.42
N VAL A 50 18.58 1.07 -4.74
CA VAL A 50 17.80 2.22 -4.27
C VAL A 50 16.36 2.12 -4.75
N PHE A 51 16.13 1.85 -6.04
CA PHE A 51 14.78 1.67 -6.59
C PHE A 51 14.04 0.52 -5.91
N LEU A 52 14.69 -0.62 -5.66
CA LEU A 52 14.07 -1.76 -4.98
C LEU A 52 13.77 -1.47 -3.50
N SER A 53 14.58 -0.63 -2.84
CA SER A 53 14.35 -0.23 -1.45
C SER A 53 13.16 0.71 -1.29
N MET A 54 12.83 1.52 -2.30
CA MET A 54 11.72 2.48 -2.23
C MET A 54 10.35 1.84 -1.97
N PRO A 55 9.91 0.77 -2.67
CA PRO A 55 8.69 0.04 -2.34
C PRO A 55 8.69 -0.53 -0.92
N VAL A 56 9.84 -1.04 -0.46
CA VAL A 56 9.97 -1.60 0.90
C VAL A 56 9.76 -0.51 1.94
N VAL A 57 10.39 0.65 1.75
CA VAL A 57 10.22 1.82 2.61
C VAL A 57 8.76 2.29 2.60
N ALA A 58 8.15 2.44 1.42
CA ALA A 58 6.76 2.85 1.29
C ALA A 58 5.82 1.87 2.02
N PHE A 59 6.03 0.56 1.86
CA PHE A 59 5.28 -0.47 2.56
C PHE A 59 5.44 -0.35 4.08
N SER A 60 6.67 -0.21 4.58
CA SER A 60 6.93 -0.06 6.01
C SER A 60 6.26 1.17 6.60
N VAL A 61 6.31 2.32 5.91
CA VAL A 61 5.67 3.57 6.35
C VAL A 61 4.15 3.38 6.45
N ILE A 62 3.50 2.87 5.40
CA ILE A 62 2.05 2.65 5.41
C ILE A 62 1.66 1.63 6.49
N ASN A 63 2.44 0.56 6.65
CA ASN A 63 2.19 -0.44 7.68
C ASN A 63 2.26 0.19 9.08
N ILE A 64 3.30 0.98 9.39
CA ILE A 64 3.42 1.69 10.67
C ILE A 64 2.23 2.62 10.89
N VAL A 65 1.86 3.42 9.89
CA VAL A 65 0.72 4.34 9.97
C VAL A 65 -0.60 3.59 10.25
N LEU A 66 -0.86 2.49 9.54
CA LEU A 66 -2.06 1.69 9.74
C LEU A 66 -2.06 0.96 11.09
N THR A 67 -0.91 0.45 11.54
CA THR A 67 -0.76 -0.17 12.86
C THR A 67 -0.99 0.83 13.98
N LEU A 68 -0.39 2.02 13.92
CA LEU A 68 -0.61 3.10 14.87
C LEU A 68 -2.09 3.53 14.89
N SER A 69 -2.70 3.70 13.72
CA SER A 69 -4.12 4.02 13.59
C SER A 69 -5.02 2.91 14.12
N SER A 70 -4.56 1.66 14.12
CA SER A 70 -5.29 0.53 14.66
C SER A 70 -5.47 0.60 16.17
N PHE A 71 -4.55 1.23 16.92
CA PHE A 71 -4.72 1.45 18.36
C PHE A 71 -5.93 2.35 18.66
N LEU A 72 -6.25 3.25 17.74
CA LEU A 72 -7.37 4.19 17.82
C LEU A 72 -8.62 3.70 17.08
N TRP A 73 -8.64 2.46 16.57
CA TRP A 73 -9.73 1.93 15.72
C TRP A 73 -9.95 2.68 14.39
N LEU A 74 -9.00 3.51 13.97
CA LEU A 74 -9.07 4.34 12.75
C LEU A 74 -8.48 3.66 11.51
N ASN A 75 -7.94 2.44 11.64
CA ASN A 75 -7.30 1.71 10.55
C ASN A 75 -8.19 1.54 9.29
N ARG A 76 -9.48 1.24 9.45
CA ARG A 76 -10.43 1.07 8.34
C ARG A 76 -10.78 2.36 7.62
N PRO A 77 -11.24 3.44 8.29
CA PRO A 77 -11.53 4.70 7.60
C PRO A 77 -10.27 5.29 6.96
N LEU A 78 -9.11 5.18 7.62
CA LEU A 78 -7.84 5.67 7.07
C LEU A 78 -7.45 4.91 5.79
N ALA A 79 -7.56 3.57 5.78
CA ALA A 79 -7.32 2.79 4.58
C ALA A 79 -8.27 3.18 3.44
N CYS A 80 -9.56 3.38 3.72
CA CYS A 80 -10.52 3.86 2.70
C CYS A 80 -10.12 5.23 2.13
N LEU A 81 -9.72 6.17 2.99
CA LEU A 81 -9.24 7.48 2.55
C LEU A 81 -8.00 7.35 1.67
N PHE A 82 -7.02 6.55 2.07
CA PHE A 82 -5.82 6.32 1.25
C PHE A 82 -6.16 5.69 -0.11
N ILE A 83 -7.09 4.75 -0.16
CA ILE A 83 -7.50 4.12 -1.41
C ILE A 83 -8.20 5.12 -2.33
N LEU A 84 -9.16 5.90 -1.81
CA LEU A 84 -9.90 6.88 -2.61
C LEU A 84 -9.00 8.00 -3.12
N VAL A 85 -8.21 8.60 -2.23
CA VAL A 85 -7.31 9.71 -2.56
C VAL A 85 -6.17 9.22 -3.45
N GLY A 86 -5.57 8.07 -3.14
CA GLY A 86 -4.47 7.53 -3.92
C GLY A 86 -4.90 7.06 -5.31
N ALA A 87 -6.08 6.46 -5.46
CA ALA A 87 -6.63 6.14 -6.78
C ALA A 87 -6.91 7.39 -7.61
N ALA A 88 -7.47 8.44 -6.98
CA ALA A 88 -7.68 9.72 -7.65
C ALA A 88 -6.34 10.35 -8.08
N ALA A 89 -5.38 10.44 -7.17
CA ALA A 89 -4.07 11.01 -7.44
C ALA A 89 -3.33 10.26 -8.56
N GLN A 90 -3.33 8.92 -8.52
CA GLN A 90 -2.70 8.10 -9.55
C GLN A 90 -3.34 8.28 -10.94
N TYR A 91 -4.64 8.54 -11.03
CA TYR A 91 -5.31 8.74 -12.31
C TYR A 91 -4.91 10.06 -13.01
N PHE A 92 -4.58 11.10 -12.24
CA PHE A 92 -4.25 12.42 -12.76
C PHE A 92 -2.75 12.67 -12.96
N ILE A 93 -1.88 11.72 -12.60
CA ILE A 93 -0.41 11.79 -12.66
C ILE A 93 0.13 10.95 -13.83
#